data_AF-A0A286GVA3-F1
#
_entry.id   AF-A0A286GVA3-F1
#
_cell.length_a   1.000
_cell.length_b   1.000
_cell.length_c   1.000
_cell.angle_alpha   90.00
_cell.angle_beta   90.00
_cell.angle_gamma   90.00
#
_symmetry.space_group_name_H-M   'P 1'
#
loop_
_entity.id
_entity.type
_entity.pdbx_description
1 polymer ?
#
loop_
_entity_poly.entity_id
_entity_poly.type
_entity_poly.pdbx_seq_one_letter_code
_entity_poly.pdbx_strand_id
1 'polypeptide(L)' 'MTCTNCSAVEQRGRYCVGCGKLLPPSSLPARRVRLAPRHLADDDTQPVLRFRVSPRLSAENGAPAVV' A
#
# COMPACT_ATOMS: atom_id res chain seq x y z
N MET A 1 9.96 11.86 14.32
CA MET A 1 9.44 13.20 14.66
C MET A 1 8.55 13.10 15.89
N THR A 2 8.36 14.18 16.65
CA THR A 2 7.51 14.19 17.86
C THR A 2 6.27 15.05 17.62
N CYS A 3 5.10 14.59 18.07
CA CYS A 3 3.85 15.35 17.97
C CYS A 3 3.83 16.51 18.98
N THR A 4 3.54 17.73 18.51
CA THR A 4 3.43 18.93 19.38
C THR A 4 2.16 18.95 20.24
N ASN A 5 1.17 18.11 19.94
CA ASN A 5 -0.11 18.09 20.66
C ASN A 5 -0.19 17.02 21.75
N CYS A 6 0.32 15.81 21.49
CA CYS A 6 0.23 14.69 22.43
C CYS A 6 1.58 14.07 22.79
N SER A 7 2.71 14.67 22.38
CA SER A 7 4.08 14.21 22.65
C SER A 7 4.45 12.82 22.12
N ALA A 8 3.59 12.16 21.33
CA ALA A 8 3.91 10.88 20.72
C ALA A 8 5.18 10.97 19.87
N VAL A 9 6.11 10.04 20.07
CA VAL A 9 7.44 10.00 19.44
C VAL A 9 7.43 9.18 18.15
N GLU A 10 8.55 9.19 17.41
CA GLU A 10 8.76 8.37 16.21
C GLU A 10 7.68 8.48 15.11
N GLN A 11 6.98 9.61 15.07
CA GLN A 11 5.93 9.86 14.11
C GLN A 11 6.48 9.85 12.68
N ARG A 12 5.75 9.18 11.78
CA ARG A 12 6.02 9.11 10.34
C ARG A 12 4.75 9.46 9.56
N GLY A 13 4.89 10.26 8.50
CA GLY A 13 3.78 10.66 7.64
C GLY A 13 3.20 12.04 8.00
N ARG A 14 1.97 12.29 7.52
CA ARG A 14 1.33 13.63 7.55
C ARG A 14 0.51 13.89 8.82
N TYR A 15 0.05 12.84 9.50
CA TYR A 15 -0.82 12.94 10.69
C TYR A 15 -0.24 12.14 11.85
N CYS A 16 -0.50 12.60 13.07
CA CYS A 16 -0.08 11.91 14.30
C CYS A 16 -0.90 10.64 14.51
N VAL A 17 -0.25 9.51 14.76
CA VAL A 17 -0.94 8.24 15.03
C VAL A 17 -1.65 8.22 16.39
N GLY A 18 -1.22 9.05 17.34
CA GLY A 18 -1.81 9.11 18.68
C GLY A 18 -3.04 9.99 18.78
N CYS A 19 -3.03 11.17 18.16
CA CYS A 19 -4.12 12.16 18.31
C CYS A 19 -4.76 12.63 16.99
N GLY A 20 -4.35 12.06 15.84
CA GLY A 20 -4.93 12.36 14.52
C GLY A 20 -4.65 13.75 13.95
N LYS A 21 -4.01 14.65 14.71
CA LYS A 21 -3.71 16.01 14.24
C LYS A 21 -2.59 16.02 13.20
N LEU A 22 -2.63 17.02 12.33
CA LEU A 22 -1.60 17.25 11.31
C LEU A 22 -0.24 17.45 11.98
N LEU A 23 0.78 16.70 11.54
CA LEU A 23 2.14 16.88 12.00
C LEU A 23 2.80 18.05 11.27
N PRO A 24 3.74 18.76 11.92
CA PRO A 24 4.57 19.74 11.24
C PRO A 24 5.27 19.11 10.03
N PRO A 25 5.44 19.84 8.92
CA PRO A 25 6.16 19.33 7.75
C PRO A 25 7.59 18.92 8.13
N SER A 26 8.05 17.79 7.59
CA SER A 26 9.42 17.35 7.82
C SER A 26 10.43 18.28 7.14
N SER A 27 11.51 18.63 7.84
CA SER A 27 12.66 19.32 7.26
C SER A 27 13.41 18.46 6.25
N LEU A 28 13.19 17.15 6.28
CA LEU A 28 13.71 16.25 5.26
C LEU A 28 13.00 16.52 3.93
N PRO A 29 13.76 16.57 2.81
CA PRO A 29 13.17 16.77 1.50
C PRO A 29 12.13 15.68 1.24
N ALA A 30 11.00 16.08 0.64
CA ALA A 30 9.96 15.15 0.24
C ALA A 30 10.59 14.07 -0.66
N ARG A 31 10.74 12.86 -0.12
CA ARG A 31 11.31 11.74 -0.87
C ARG A 31 10.28 11.40 -1.95
N ARG A 32 10.57 11.78 -3.20
CA ARG A 32 9.78 11.32 -4.34
C ARG A 32 9.90 9.80 -4.34
N VAL A 33 8.84 9.12 -3.93
CA VAL A 33 8.75 7.67 -4.04
C VAL A 33 8.81 7.37 -5.54
N ARG A 34 9.92 6.82 -6.01
CA ARG A 34 9.98 6.28 -7.36
C ARG A 34 9.09 5.04 -7.34
N LEU A 35 8.03 5.05 -8.15
CA LEU A 35 7.14 3.89 -8.31
C LEU A 35 7.88 2.69 -8.95
N ALA A 36 8.97 2.96 -9.67
CA ALA A 36 9.83 1.93 -10.26
C ALA A 36 11.14 1.75 -9.46
N PRO A 37 11.53 0.50 -9.12
CA PRO A 37 12.88 0.16 -8.69
C PRO A 37 13.93 0.61 -9.72
N ARG A 38 15.13 1.02 -9.28
CA ARG A 38 16.19 1.56 -10.16
C ARG A 38 16.61 0.60 -11.28
N HIS A 39 16.60 -0.71 -11.02
CA HIS A 39 16.97 -1.72 -12.00
C HIS A 39 15.96 -1.89 -13.15
N LEU A 40 14.76 -1.31 -13.02
CA LEU A 40 13.72 -1.35 -14.06
C LEU A 40 13.73 -0.07 -14.93
N ALA A 41 14.67 0.84 -14.71
CA ALA A 41 14.78 2.08 -15.49
C ALA A 41 15.57 1.92 -16.79
N ASP A 42 16.38 0.86 -16.89
CA ASP A 42 17.23 0.52 -18.06
C ASP A 42 16.64 -0.64 -18.88
N ASP A 43 15.51 -1.18 -18.45
CA ASP A 43 14.85 -2.28 -19.13
C ASP A 43 13.77 -1.68 -20.04
N ASP A 44 14.11 -1.48 -21.32
CA ASP A 44 13.15 -1.07 -22.36
C ASP A 44 12.06 -2.13 -22.60
N THR A 45 12.09 -3.26 -21.88
CA THR A 45 10.98 -4.22 -21.87
C THR A 45 9.96 -3.82 -20.80
N GLN A 46 8.81 -3.34 -21.27
CA GLN A 46 7.65 -3.18 -20.40
C GLN A 46 7.27 -4.56 -19.81
N PRO A 47 7.18 -4.71 -18.47
CA PRO A 47 6.82 -6.00 -17.89
C PRO A 47 5.36 -6.31 -18.23
N VAL A 48 5.13 -7.31 -19.09
CA VAL A 48 3.79 -7.83 -19.37
C VAL A 48 3.31 -8.60 -18.14
N LEU A 49 2.44 -7.99 -17.33
CA LEU A 49 1.80 -8.64 -16.19
C LEU A 49 0.86 -9.76 -16.68
N ARG A 50 1.30 -11.02 -16.56
CA ARG A 50 0.47 -12.20 -16.86
C ARG A 50 -0.31 -12.61 -15.62
N PHE A 51 -1.56 -12.16 -15.51
CA PHE A 51 -2.45 -12.63 -14.46
C PHE A 51 -2.91 -14.07 -14.75
N ARG A 52 -2.66 -14.99 -13.81
CA ARG A 52 -3.29 -16.31 -13.85
C ARG A 52 -4.75 -16.16 -13.42
N VAL A 53 -5.65 -16.08 -14.40
CA VAL A 53 -7.08 -16.07 -14.14
C VAL A 53 -7.51 -17.50 -13.85
N SER A 54 -7.83 -17.80 -12.60
CA SER A 54 -8.56 -19.02 -12.25
C SER A 54 -10.05 -18.76 -12.52
N PRO A 55 -10.69 -19.51 -13.44
CA PRO A 55 -12.13 -19.42 -13.62
C PRO A 55 -12.82 -19.75 -12.30
N ARG A 56 -13.75 -18.91 -11.85
CA ARG A 56 -14.64 -19.29 -10.74
C ARG A 56 -15.55 -20.41 -11.26
N LEU A 57 -15.46 -21.59 -10.67
CA LEU A 57 -16.48 -22.62 -10.86
C LEU A 57 -17.79 -22.06 -10.28
N SER A 58 -18.78 -21.84 -11.13
CA SER A 58 -20.11 -21.41 -10.69
C SER A 58 -20.68 -22.49 -9.76
N ALA A 59 -21.03 -22.12 -8.53
CA ALA A 59 -21.58 -23.02 -7.52
C ALA A 59 -23.07 -23.31 -7.80
N GLU A 60 -23.40 -23.71 -9.03
CA GLU A 60 -24.78 -23.94 -9.48
C GLU A 60 -25.07 -25.41 -9.81
N ASN A 61 -24.36 -26.34 -9.16
CA ASN A 61 -24.82 -27.72 -9.06
C ASN A 61 -24.68 -28.18 -7.60
N GLY A 62 -25.48 -27.56 -6.74
CA GLY A 62 -25.79 -28.11 -5.43
C GLY A 62 -26.60 -29.38 -5.63
N ALA A 63 -25.94 -30.54 -5.50
CA ALA A 63 -26.63 -31.80 -5.32
C ALA A 63 -27.56 -31.68 -4.09
N PRO A 64 -28.82 -32.16 -4.14
CA PRO A 64 -29.70 -32.10 -2.98
C PRO A 64 -29.11 -32.96 -1.86
N ALA A 65 -29.11 -32.39 -0.65
CA ALA A 65 -28.73 -33.08 0.57
C ALA A 65 -29.56 -34.37 0.72
N VAL A 66 -28.87 -35.51 0.78
CA VAL A 66 -29.48 -36.78 1.17
C VAL A 66 -29.51 -36.83 2.70
N VAL A 67 -30.70 -37.19 3.20
CA VAL A 67 -31.19 -37.27 4.58
C VAL A 67 -30.34 -38.17 5.46
#